data_AF-A0A6G1SKS3-F1
#
_entry.id   AF-A0A6G1SKS3-F1
#
_cell.length_a   1.000
_cell.length_b   1.000
_cell.length_c   1.000
_cell.angle_alpha   90.00
_cell.angle_beta   90.00
_cell.angle_gamma   90.00
#
_symmetry.space_group_name_H-M   'P 1'
#
loop_
_entity.id
_entity.type
_entity.pdbx_description
1 polymer ?
#
loop_
_entity_poly.entity_id
_entity_poly.type
_entity_poly.pdbx_seq_one_letter_code
_entity_poly.pdbx_strand_id
1 'polypeptide(L)'
;MSSEDTPVGVVEASVPSQEESNQQQLEETQEKVEQLMIPKDIVQPIKADPVAAAAANESSQKEKIGIYKALAIKLKKELIKTREELSKLKEEYRAEVAQLRDQVDTLTKTLESERVVRTNTDTTHEATIRNLRNQLEVAENELQSMQKDFDNYKTRATKLLQQANPAQSNPNKSFEEERIKQLKSLIDEQNEQLSSLRKQVKEISVERDELNDKLSSANQKLETAYSQVANLVEKNETLSAVNENLSSTIEQMNLKSRSKQWNDKVANKMVDSLPAQTGSDVDITERARHLEADDDDPGLEDANTNSNSSVDSSTSGYVHIKPTTFEIISRSSVLEDAQNQIDHLTKAYLDSENTNSLLSEQVDALKEEIRRIQRGNDRMELVNNLEYLKNILFKFLALDSSQVEQRKRLIPVLSTVLKLSPDEVNKLNSLATADKGSVTSSFFKL
;
A
#
# COMPACT_ATOMS: atom_id res chain seq x y z
N MET A 1 53.45 -14.59 -91.53
CA MET A 1 54.51 -14.92 -90.56
C MET A 1 54.48 -16.42 -90.44
N SER A 2 55.22 -17.08 -91.31
CA SER A 2 56.63 -17.43 -91.03
C SER A 2 56.60 -18.51 -89.97
N SER A 3 56.83 -19.77 -90.31
CA SER A 3 58.08 -20.35 -90.82
C SER A 3 58.16 -21.66 -90.01
N GLU A 4 58.72 -22.78 -90.40
CA GLU A 4 59.73 -23.17 -91.37
C GLU A 4 59.75 -24.71 -91.22
N ASP A 5 59.64 -25.44 -92.31
CA ASP A 5 60.75 -26.15 -92.94
C ASP A 5 61.09 -27.52 -92.35
N THR A 6 60.61 -28.55 -93.07
CA THR A 6 61.40 -29.58 -93.78
C THR A 6 62.92 -29.58 -93.58
N PRO A 7 63.61 -30.75 -93.50
CA PRO A 7 63.92 -31.55 -94.71
C PRO A 7 63.82 -33.09 -94.52
N VAL A 8 63.36 -33.86 -95.52
CA VAL A 8 64.10 -34.44 -96.67
C VAL A 8 65.17 -35.45 -96.19
N GLY A 9 65.00 -36.76 -96.40
CA GLY A 9 65.16 -37.43 -97.70
C GLY A 9 66.66 -37.48 -98.04
N VAL A 10 67.30 -38.56 -98.49
CA VAL A 10 67.05 -39.58 -99.52
C VAL A 10 68.23 -40.58 -99.28
N VAL A 11 68.25 -41.87 -99.63
CA VAL A 11 68.62 -42.40 -100.95
C VAL A 11 68.83 -43.93 -100.83
N GLU A 12 68.19 -44.65 -101.75
CA GLU A 12 68.51 -45.95 -102.39
C GLU A 12 68.96 -47.15 -101.54
N ALA A 13 68.27 -48.29 -101.70
CA ALA A 13 68.54 -49.21 -102.82
C ALA A 13 67.74 -50.52 -102.70
N SER A 14 67.43 -51.10 -103.87
CA SER A 14 67.08 -52.50 -104.13
C SER A 14 65.75 -53.05 -103.63
N VAL A 15 64.81 -53.14 -104.57
CA VAL A 15 63.72 -54.13 -104.59
C VAL A 15 64.31 -55.54 -104.68
N PRO A 16 63.97 -56.41 -103.72
CA PRO A 16 63.32 -57.67 -104.08
C PRO A 16 62.04 -57.91 -103.24
N SER A 17 61.12 -58.67 -103.83
CA SER A 17 60.03 -59.39 -103.14
C SER A 17 58.85 -58.57 -102.60
N GLN A 18 58.03 -58.04 -103.52
CA GLN A 18 56.64 -57.65 -103.21
C GLN A 18 55.85 -58.81 -102.55
N GLU A 19 56.27 -60.05 -102.77
CA GLU A 19 55.66 -61.26 -102.20
C GLU A 19 56.08 -61.52 -100.74
N GLU A 20 57.34 -61.27 -100.36
CA GLU A 20 57.79 -61.33 -98.95
C GLU A 20 57.24 -60.16 -98.13
N SER A 21 57.12 -58.97 -98.73
CA SER A 21 56.46 -57.82 -98.09
C SER A 21 54.97 -58.06 -97.89
N ASN A 22 54.29 -58.70 -98.83
CA ASN A 22 52.89 -59.11 -98.66
C ASN A 22 52.74 -60.24 -97.62
N GLN A 23 53.69 -61.18 -97.54
CA GLN A 23 53.67 -62.25 -96.54
C GLN A 23 53.92 -61.70 -95.13
N GLN A 24 54.88 -60.79 -94.95
CA GLN A 24 55.12 -60.10 -93.68
C GLN A 24 53.98 -59.16 -93.32
N GLN A 25 53.38 -58.43 -94.27
CA GLN A 25 52.18 -57.63 -93.99
C GLN A 25 50.97 -58.51 -93.66
N LEU A 26 50.86 -59.72 -94.23
CA LEU A 26 49.80 -60.67 -93.86
C LEU A 26 50.03 -61.24 -92.46
N GLU A 27 51.27 -61.55 -92.09
CA GLU A 27 51.64 -62.08 -90.77
C GLU A 27 51.54 -61.00 -89.68
N GLU A 28 51.94 -59.76 -89.99
CA GLU A 28 51.82 -58.60 -89.11
C GLU A 28 50.37 -58.11 -89.01
N THR A 29 49.55 -58.25 -90.06
CA THR A 29 48.09 -58.04 -89.94
C THR A 29 47.40 -59.19 -89.23
N GLN A 30 47.87 -60.44 -89.35
CA GLN A 30 47.36 -61.56 -88.55
C GLN A 30 47.71 -61.41 -87.07
N GLU A 31 48.94 -61.01 -86.74
CA GLU A 31 49.38 -60.77 -85.35
C GLU A 31 48.67 -59.55 -84.75
N LYS A 32 48.40 -58.51 -85.55
CA LYS A 32 47.63 -57.33 -85.11
C LYS A 32 46.13 -57.61 -85.01
N VAL A 33 45.59 -58.52 -85.82
CA VAL A 33 44.22 -59.05 -85.69
C VAL A 33 44.11 -59.98 -84.48
N GLU A 34 45.15 -60.75 -84.15
CA GLU A 34 45.20 -61.64 -82.98
C GLU A 34 45.39 -60.87 -81.66
N GLN A 35 46.15 -59.76 -81.68
CA GLN A 35 46.26 -58.82 -80.55
C GLN A 35 45.03 -57.92 -80.39
N LEU A 36 44.22 -57.71 -81.44
CA LEU A 36 42.92 -57.01 -81.38
C LEU A 36 41.72 -57.97 -81.20
N MET A 37 41.92 -59.29 -81.33
CA MET A 37 40.95 -60.33 -80.98
C MET A 37 41.08 -60.65 -79.49
N ILE A 38 40.34 -59.89 -78.69
CA ILE A 38 39.97 -60.34 -77.34
C ILE A 38 39.37 -61.76 -77.47
N PRO A 39 39.80 -62.74 -76.65
CA PRO A 39 39.35 -64.13 -76.75
C PRO A 39 37.82 -64.23 -76.85
N LYS A 40 37.34 -64.94 -77.89
CA LYS A 40 35.92 -65.24 -78.09
C LYS A 40 35.30 -66.12 -76.99
N ASP A 41 36.08 -66.55 -76.00
CA ASP A 41 35.62 -67.21 -74.77
C ASP A 41 35.41 -66.27 -73.57
N ILE A 42 35.42 -64.94 -73.77
CA ILE A 42 34.90 -63.94 -72.81
C ILE A 42 33.67 -63.22 -73.40
N VAL A 43 32.93 -63.92 -74.25
CA VAL A 43 31.63 -63.50 -74.82
C VAL A 43 30.78 -64.78 -74.83
N GLN A 44 30.08 -65.19 -73.77
CA GLN A 44 28.85 -64.58 -73.22
C GLN A 44 28.53 -65.19 -71.82
N PRO A 45 27.74 -64.54 -70.95
CA PRO A 45 27.06 -63.28 -71.17
C PRO A 45 27.50 -62.23 -70.12
N ILE A 46 28.06 -61.10 -70.55
CA ILE A 46 27.61 -59.84 -69.94
C ILE A 46 26.22 -59.56 -70.55
N LYS A 47 25.26 -60.40 -70.17
CA LYS A 47 23.82 -60.12 -70.14
C LYS A 47 23.48 -59.90 -68.66
N ALA A 48 24.18 -58.99 -68.01
CA ALA A 48 23.41 -58.02 -67.25
C ALA A 48 23.05 -56.99 -68.30
N ASP A 49 21.80 -57.02 -68.77
CA ASP A 49 21.32 -56.09 -69.80
C ASP A 49 21.86 -54.68 -69.50
N PRO A 50 22.46 -53.94 -70.46
CA PRO A 50 22.73 -52.52 -70.25
C PRO A 50 21.43 -51.77 -69.92
N VAL A 51 20.29 -52.31 -70.36
CA VAL A 51 18.94 -51.92 -69.94
C VAL A 51 18.67 -52.24 -68.47
N ALA A 52 19.12 -53.38 -67.91
CA ALA A 52 18.95 -53.72 -66.50
C ALA A 52 19.89 -52.92 -65.57
N ALA A 53 21.14 -52.66 -65.98
CA ALA A 53 22.06 -51.80 -65.22
C ALA A 53 21.62 -50.32 -65.26
N ALA A 54 21.15 -49.83 -66.42
CA ALA A 54 20.54 -48.52 -66.54
C ALA A 54 19.20 -48.44 -65.77
N ALA A 55 18.36 -49.48 -65.81
CA ALA A 55 17.11 -49.54 -65.06
C ALA A 55 17.35 -49.64 -63.54
N ALA A 56 18.38 -50.35 -63.09
CA ALA A 56 18.78 -50.38 -61.68
C ALA A 56 19.31 -49.02 -61.20
N ASN A 57 20.11 -48.34 -62.02
CA ASN A 57 20.56 -46.97 -61.75
C ASN A 57 19.39 -45.97 -61.75
N GLU A 58 18.48 -46.09 -62.72
CA GLU A 58 17.26 -45.28 -62.80
C GLU A 58 16.32 -45.54 -61.61
N SER A 59 16.21 -46.80 -61.16
CA SER A 59 15.47 -47.18 -59.95
C SER A 59 16.10 -46.58 -58.70
N SER A 60 17.43 -46.65 -58.55
CA SER A 60 18.17 -46.03 -57.43
C SER A 60 18.04 -44.50 -57.44
N GLN A 61 18.07 -43.87 -58.61
CA GLN A 61 17.84 -42.43 -58.76
C GLN A 61 16.40 -42.03 -58.42
N LYS A 62 15.40 -42.82 -58.85
CA LYS A 62 13.99 -42.62 -58.48
C LYS A 62 13.79 -42.74 -56.97
N GLU A 63 14.45 -43.70 -56.32
CA GLU A 63 14.43 -43.85 -54.87
C GLU A 63 15.06 -42.64 -54.15
N LYS A 64 16.24 -42.18 -54.59
CA LYS A 64 16.87 -40.95 -54.07
C LYS A 64 15.99 -39.72 -54.25
N ILE A 65 15.36 -39.56 -55.42
CA ILE A 65 14.39 -38.47 -55.68
C ILE A 65 13.19 -38.58 -54.73
N GLY A 66 12.70 -39.79 -54.46
CA GLY A 66 11.64 -40.05 -53.49
C GLY A 66 12.04 -39.62 -52.07
N ILE A 67 13.25 -39.99 -51.64
CA ILE A 67 13.82 -39.60 -50.34
C ILE A 67 13.97 -38.07 -50.25
N TYR A 68 14.52 -37.41 -51.28
CA TYR A 68 14.66 -35.95 -51.30
C TYR A 68 13.31 -35.23 -51.31
N LYS A 69 12.30 -35.76 -52.01
CA LYS A 69 10.93 -35.23 -51.96
C LYS A 69 10.33 -35.37 -50.56
N ALA A 70 10.51 -36.53 -49.91
CA ALA A 70 10.03 -36.75 -48.55
C ALA A 70 10.73 -35.82 -47.54
N LEU A 71 12.05 -35.62 -47.68
CA LEU A 71 12.82 -34.68 -46.88
C LEU A 71 12.32 -33.24 -47.09
N ALA A 72 12.11 -32.82 -48.33
CA ALA A 72 11.59 -31.49 -48.65
C ALA A 72 10.18 -31.25 -48.07
N ILE A 73 9.32 -32.28 -48.07
CA ILE A 73 8.00 -32.23 -47.43
C ILE A 73 8.14 -32.09 -45.91
N LYS A 74 9.02 -32.87 -45.27
CA LYS A 74 9.29 -32.75 -43.82
C LYS A 74 9.79 -31.35 -43.46
N LEU A 75 10.76 -30.83 -44.21
CA LEU A 75 11.35 -29.51 -43.99
C LEU A 75 10.31 -28.39 -44.18
N LYS A 76 9.43 -28.51 -45.18
CA LYS A 76 8.30 -27.58 -45.36
C LYS A 76 7.31 -27.63 -44.20
N LYS A 77 7.00 -28.81 -43.67
CA LYS A 77 6.11 -28.96 -42.50
C LYS A 77 6.72 -28.30 -41.26
N GLU A 78 8.00 -28.51 -41.00
CA GLU A 78 8.71 -27.83 -39.90
C GLU A 78 8.76 -26.31 -40.10
N LEU A 79 8.98 -25.83 -41.33
CA LEU A 79 8.97 -24.40 -41.64
C LEU A 79 7.58 -23.77 -41.41
N ILE A 80 6.50 -24.49 -41.74
CA ILE A 80 5.14 -24.03 -41.45
C ILE A 80 4.91 -23.98 -39.93
N LYS A 81 5.28 -25.05 -39.21
CA LYS A 81 5.13 -25.13 -37.76
C LYS A 81 5.85 -23.98 -37.05
N THR A 82 7.13 -23.76 -37.38
CA THR A 82 7.92 -22.64 -36.82
C THR A 82 7.35 -21.27 -37.18
N ARG A 83 6.80 -21.11 -38.39
CA ARG A 83 6.12 -19.86 -38.79
C ARG A 83 4.86 -19.61 -37.98
N GLU A 84 4.07 -20.64 -37.68
CA GLU A 84 2.88 -20.55 -36.83
C GLU A 84 3.25 -20.22 -35.39
N GLU A 85 4.26 -20.88 -34.83
CA GLU A 85 4.80 -20.58 -33.49
C GLU A 85 5.30 -19.12 -33.40
N LEU A 86 6.07 -18.67 -34.40
CA LEU A 86 6.54 -17.29 -34.47
C LEU A 86 5.40 -16.28 -34.66
N SER A 87 4.31 -16.66 -35.35
CA SER A 87 3.12 -15.83 -35.46
C SER A 87 2.39 -15.69 -34.14
N LYS A 88 2.25 -16.78 -33.37
CA LYS A 88 1.63 -16.75 -32.03
C LYS A 88 2.44 -15.88 -31.07
N LEU A 89 3.77 -16.07 -31.04
CA LEU A 89 4.66 -15.29 -30.19
C LEU A 89 4.64 -13.79 -30.53
N LYS A 90 4.53 -13.44 -31.81
CA LYS A 90 4.37 -12.04 -32.23
C LYS A 90 3.07 -11.42 -31.76
N GLU A 91 1.98 -12.18 -31.79
CA GLU A 91 0.67 -11.69 -31.35
C GLU A 91 0.64 -11.53 -29.82
N GLU A 92 1.23 -12.47 -29.08
CA GLU A 92 1.41 -12.38 -27.64
C GLU A 92 2.23 -11.15 -27.25
N TYR A 93 3.37 -10.91 -27.91
CA TYR A 93 4.18 -9.71 -27.67
C TYR A 93 3.45 -8.42 -28.04
N ARG A 94 2.60 -8.43 -29.09
CA ARG A 94 1.77 -7.27 -29.44
C ARG A 94 0.72 -6.99 -28.36
N ALA A 95 0.08 -8.03 -27.84
CA ALA A 95 -0.88 -7.90 -26.76
C ALA A 95 -0.22 -7.37 -25.48
N GLU A 96 0.96 -7.88 -25.12
CA GLU A 96 1.73 -7.39 -23.97
C GLU A 96 2.13 -5.92 -24.13
N VAL A 97 2.62 -5.52 -25.31
CA VAL A 97 2.95 -4.12 -25.60
C VAL A 97 1.72 -3.22 -25.55
N ALA A 98 0.56 -3.69 -26.00
CA ALA A 98 -0.69 -2.93 -25.91
C ALA A 98 -1.11 -2.74 -24.45
N GLN A 99 -1.09 -3.81 -23.65
CA GLN A 99 -1.40 -3.75 -22.22
C GLN A 99 -0.45 -2.81 -21.47
N LEU A 100 0.85 -2.87 -21.75
CA LEU A 100 1.84 -1.97 -21.15
C LEU A 100 1.58 -0.50 -21.53
N ARG A 101 1.15 -0.22 -22.77
CA ARG A 101 0.76 1.14 -23.18
C ARG A 101 -0.46 1.64 -22.43
N ASP A 102 -1.51 0.82 -22.31
CA ASP A 102 -2.71 1.18 -21.56
C ASP A 102 -2.39 1.42 -20.07
N GLN A 103 -1.48 0.62 -19.49
CA GLN A 103 -0.97 0.84 -18.13
C GLN A 103 -0.20 2.17 -18.02
N VAL A 104 0.66 2.49 -18.99
CA VAL A 104 1.37 3.77 -18.99
C VAL A 104 0.40 4.95 -19.11
N ASP A 105 -0.62 4.85 -19.96
CA ASP A 105 -1.61 5.92 -20.15
C ASP A 105 -2.48 6.12 -18.90
N THR A 106 -2.93 5.04 -18.26
CA THR A 106 -3.69 5.10 -17.01
C THR A 106 -2.86 5.67 -15.85
N LEU A 107 -1.60 5.25 -15.72
CA LEU A 107 -0.67 5.81 -14.74
C LEU A 107 -0.38 7.28 -15.00
N THR A 108 -0.15 7.66 -16.26
CA THR A 108 0.09 9.06 -16.65
C THR A 108 -1.12 9.94 -16.32
N LYS A 109 -2.33 9.48 -16.62
CA LYS A 109 -3.56 10.21 -16.31
C LYS A 109 -3.77 10.37 -14.80
N THR A 110 -3.50 9.30 -14.03
CA THR A 110 -3.58 9.33 -12.57
C THR A 110 -2.58 10.31 -11.99
N LEU A 111 -1.32 10.25 -12.44
CA LEU A 111 -0.25 11.14 -11.98
C LEU A 111 -0.54 12.61 -12.30
N GLU A 112 -1.08 12.91 -13.49
CA GLU A 112 -1.49 14.28 -13.82
C GLU A 112 -2.64 14.76 -12.94
N SER A 113 -3.64 13.90 -12.66
CA SER A 113 -4.74 14.25 -11.77
C SER A 113 -4.27 14.52 -10.33
N GLU A 114 -3.36 13.69 -9.79
CA GLU A 114 -2.73 13.94 -8.50
C GLU A 114 -1.91 15.22 -8.50
N ARG A 115 -1.15 15.49 -9.58
CA ARG A 115 -0.37 16.71 -9.70
C ARG A 115 -1.26 17.93 -9.61
N VAL A 116 -2.37 17.95 -10.34
CA VAL A 116 -3.34 19.06 -10.30
C VAL A 116 -3.91 19.23 -8.90
N VAL A 117 -4.33 18.14 -8.24
CA VAL A 117 -4.84 18.20 -6.86
C VAL A 117 -3.79 18.77 -5.91
N ARG A 118 -2.56 18.27 -5.95
CA ARG A 118 -1.46 18.77 -5.11
C ARG A 118 -1.17 20.26 -5.35
N THR A 119 -1.12 20.69 -6.61
CA THR A 119 -0.91 22.11 -6.92
C THR A 119 -2.04 22.98 -6.38
N ASN A 120 -3.30 22.53 -6.48
CA ASN A 120 -4.43 23.27 -5.92
C ASN A 120 -4.33 23.33 -4.38
N THR A 121 -4.04 22.21 -3.71
CA THR A 121 -3.87 22.21 -2.25
C THR A 121 -2.73 23.12 -1.82
N ASP A 122 -1.59 23.09 -2.51
CA ASP A 122 -0.45 23.95 -2.20
C ASP A 122 -0.82 25.43 -2.33
N THR A 123 -1.50 25.83 -3.41
CA THR A 123 -1.96 27.21 -3.57
C THR A 123 -2.94 27.64 -2.47
N THR A 124 -3.83 26.75 -2.04
CA THR A 124 -4.73 27.06 -0.91
C THR A 124 -3.97 27.19 0.41
N HIS A 125 -3.01 26.30 0.68
CA HIS A 125 -2.17 26.37 1.87
C HIS A 125 -1.32 27.64 1.87
N GLU A 126 -0.71 28.01 0.75
CA GLU A 126 0.02 29.27 0.59
C GLU A 126 -0.87 30.50 0.86
N ALA A 127 -2.10 30.50 0.37
CA ALA A 127 -3.06 31.57 0.64
C ALA A 127 -3.42 31.66 2.14
N THR A 128 -3.65 30.51 2.80
CA THR A 128 -3.93 30.49 4.25
C THR A 128 -2.75 30.96 5.08
N ILE A 129 -1.53 30.51 4.75
CA ILE A 129 -0.30 30.95 5.41
C ILE A 129 -0.13 32.46 5.25
N ARG A 130 -0.39 33.00 4.06
CA ARG A 130 -0.35 34.45 3.82
C ARG A 130 -1.35 35.21 4.69
N ASN A 131 -2.59 34.72 4.78
CA ASN A 131 -3.63 35.33 5.62
C ASN A 131 -3.23 35.31 7.11
N LEU A 132 -2.79 34.16 7.62
CA LEU A 132 -2.35 34.03 9.02
C LEU A 132 -1.16 34.94 9.33
N ARG A 133 -0.19 35.07 8.42
CA ARG A 133 0.92 36.02 8.57
C ARG A 133 0.43 37.46 8.67
N ASN A 134 -0.51 37.86 7.83
CA ASN A 134 -1.09 39.20 7.87
C ASN A 134 -1.87 39.44 9.18
N GLN A 135 -2.63 38.46 9.66
CA GLN A 135 -3.36 38.57 10.93
C GLN A 135 -2.40 38.69 12.12
N LEU A 136 -1.31 37.93 12.10
CA LEU A 136 -0.27 37.99 13.12
C LEU A 136 0.41 39.37 13.13
N GLU A 137 0.73 39.91 11.96
CA GLU A 137 1.29 41.26 11.84
C GLU A 137 0.33 42.34 12.38
N VAL A 138 -0.96 42.24 12.10
CA VAL A 138 -1.98 43.17 12.64
C VAL A 138 -2.03 43.06 14.18
N ALA A 139 -2.11 41.84 14.72
CA ALA A 139 -2.16 41.62 16.16
C ALA A 139 -0.88 42.11 16.88
N GLU A 140 0.29 41.92 16.27
CA GLU A 140 1.57 42.45 16.78
C GLU A 140 1.58 43.98 16.83
N ASN A 141 1.09 44.64 15.78
CA ASN A 141 0.97 46.10 15.74
C ASN A 141 -0.02 46.63 16.79
N GLU A 142 -1.15 45.97 16.97
CA GLU A 142 -2.13 46.33 18.01
C GLU A 142 -1.56 46.17 19.43
N LEU A 143 -0.85 45.06 19.68
CA LEU A 143 -0.17 44.81 20.95
C LEU A 143 0.89 45.88 21.22
N GLN A 144 1.69 46.24 20.22
CA GLN A 144 2.69 47.30 20.35
C GLN A 144 2.04 48.66 20.65
N SER A 145 0.90 48.96 20.02
CA SER A 145 0.13 50.16 20.31
C SER A 145 -0.38 50.16 21.76
N MET A 146 -0.99 49.06 22.21
CA MET A 146 -1.47 48.93 23.59
C MET A 146 -0.35 49.03 24.63
N GLN A 147 0.83 48.45 24.35
CA GLN A 147 1.99 48.58 25.21
C GLN A 147 2.43 50.04 25.35
N LYS A 148 2.49 50.78 24.23
CA LYS A 148 2.82 52.21 24.24
C LYS A 148 1.80 53.02 25.03
N ASP A 149 0.51 52.73 24.87
CA ASP A 149 -0.56 53.40 25.62
C ASP A 149 -0.49 53.09 27.12
N PHE A 150 -0.15 51.85 27.48
CA PHE A 150 0.08 51.45 28.86
C PHE A 150 1.28 52.18 29.47
N ASP A 151 2.39 52.32 28.75
CA ASP A 151 3.57 53.07 29.21
C ASP A 151 3.27 54.56 29.38
N ASN A 152 2.50 55.14 28.46
CA ASN A 152 2.00 56.51 28.57
C ASN A 152 1.13 56.68 29.82
N TYR A 153 0.21 55.73 30.06
CA TYR A 153 -0.64 55.72 31.23
C TYR A 153 0.17 55.60 32.52
N LYS A 154 1.13 54.68 32.59
CA LYS A 154 2.03 54.50 33.74
C LYS A 154 2.82 55.77 34.02
N THR A 155 3.33 56.43 32.98
CA THR A 155 4.04 57.71 33.11
C THR A 155 3.12 58.80 33.66
N ARG A 156 1.89 58.89 33.16
CA ARG A 156 0.89 59.87 33.63
C ARG A 156 0.47 59.62 35.08
N ALA A 157 0.21 58.36 35.44
CA ALA A 157 -0.12 57.95 36.81
C ALA A 157 1.03 58.26 37.78
N THR A 158 2.27 57.99 37.39
CA THR A 158 3.46 58.31 38.18
C THR A 158 3.61 59.81 38.39
N LYS A 159 3.42 60.61 37.33
CA LYS A 159 3.46 62.09 37.43
C LYS A 159 2.34 62.64 38.32
N LEU A 160 1.13 62.10 38.22
CA LEU A 160 0.00 62.50 39.07
C LEU A 160 0.23 62.14 40.54
N LEU A 161 0.77 60.95 40.83
CA LEU A 161 1.15 60.55 42.19
C LEU A 161 2.26 61.43 42.76
N GLN A 162 3.25 61.80 41.94
CA GLN A 162 4.35 62.68 42.35
C GLN A 162 3.90 64.12 42.59
N GLN A 163 2.95 64.62 41.78
CA GLN A 163 2.33 65.94 41.98
C GLN A 163 1.38 65.98 43.18
N ALA A 164 0.69 64.88 43.49
CA ALA A 164 -0.24 64.80 44.62
C ALA A 164 0.46 64.67 45.99
N ASN A 165 1.78 64.39 46.04
CA ASN A 165 2.50 64.22 47.31
C ASN A 165 4.00 64.64 47.23
N PRO A 166 4.32 65.95 47.29
CA PRO A 166 5.72 66.39 47.31
C PRO A 166 6.37 66.43 48.70
N ALA A 167 5.65 66.27 49.82
CA ALA A 167 6.20 66.65 51.15
C ALA A 167 5.82 65.80 52.38
N GLN A 168 5.22 64.61 52.25
CA GLN A 168 5.03 63.74 53.42
C GLN A 168 5.53 62.33 53.15
N SER A 169 6.54 61.92 53.94
CA SER A 169 6.86 60.53 54.20
C SER A 169 5.59 59.85 54.71
N ASN A 170 4.88 59.18 53.80
CA ASN A 170 3.62 58.51 54.09
C ASN A 170 3.90 57.25 54.93
N PRO A 171 3.26 57.07 56.10
CA PRO A 171 3.33 55.81 56.86
C PRO A 171 2.76 54.61 56.07
N ASN A 172 1.92 54.83 55.04
CA ASN A 172 1.49 53.78 54.11
C ASN A 172 2.61 53.26 53.20
N LYS A 173 3.65 54.05 52.92
CA LYS A 173 4.79 53.62 52.11
C LYS A 173 5.64 52.59 52.85
N SER A 174 5.76 52.74 54.18
CA SER A 174 6.40 51.76 55.06
C SER A 174 5.61 50.44 55.10
N PHE A 175 4.27 50.51 55.18
CA PHE A 175 3.43 49.30 55.21
C PHE A 175 3.43 48.56 53.86
N GLU A 176 3.42 49.31 52.76
CA GLU A 176 3.57 48.75 51.40
C GLU A 176 4.98 48.21 51.16
N GLU A 177 6.04 48.87 51.63
CA GLU A 177 7.42 48.36 51.57
C GLU A 177 7.57 47.06 52.39
N GLU A 178 6.94 46.98 53.56
CA GLU A 178 6.96 45.78 54.41
C GLU A 178 6.18 44.63 53.76
N ARG A 179 5.02 44.93 53.15
CA ARG A 179 4.25 43.94 52.38
C ARG A 179 4.98 43.48 51.12
N ILE A 180 5.67 44.40 50.43
CA ILE A 180 6.53 44.08 49.28
C ILE A 180 7.71 43.20 49.73
N LYS A 181 8.28 43.47 50.91
CA LYS A 181 9.37 42.67 51.48
C LYS A 181 8.90 41.26 51.84
N GLN A 182 7.70 41.13 52.41
CA GLN A 182 7.06 39.84 52.69
C GLN A 182 6.75 39.06 51.40
N LEU A 183 6.19 39.73 50.38
CA LEU A 183 5.91 39.11 49.08
C LEU A 183 7.19 38.67 48.37
N LYS A 184 8.27 39.46 48.45
CA LYS A 184 9.57 39.06 47.91
C LYS A 184 10.14 37.85 48.62
N SER A 185 10.10 37.82 49.96
CA SER A 185 10.52 36.63 50.73
C SER A 185 9.74 35.39 50.34
N LEU A 186 8.43 35.50 50.11
CA LEU A 186 7.59 34.39 49.69
C LEU A 186 7.92 33.93 48.26
N ILE A 187 8.19 34.87 47.35
CA ILE A 187 8.64 34.57 45.98
C ILE A 187 9.99 33.86 46.01
N ASP A 188 10.92 34.31 46.86
CA ASP A 188 12.25 33.69 47.00
C ASP A 188 12.13 32.27 47.55
N GLU A 189 11.28 32.05 48.57
CA GLU A 189 10.99 30.72 49.11
C GLU A 189 10.33 29.81 48.06
N GLN A 190 9.35 30.31 47.30
CA GLN A 190 8.73 29.56 46.20
C GLN A 190 9.71 29.24 45.08
N ASN A 191 10.65 30.15 44.77
CA ASN A 191 11.69 29.92 43.78
C ASN A 191 12.70 28.85 44.25
N GLU A 192 13.03 28.84 45.54
CA GLU A 192 13.89 27.82 46.14
C GLU A 192 13.20 26.45 46.13
N GLN A 193 11.91 26.40 46.46
CA GLN A 193 11.09 25.19 46.31
C GLN A 193 11.04 24.71 44.86
N LEU A 194 10.78 25.60 43.88
CA LEU A 194 10.78 25.26 42.45
C LEU A 194 12.15 24.78 41.97
N SER A 195 13.24 25.36 42.48
CA SER A 195 14.61 24.92 42.20
C SER A 195 14.85 23.49 42.70
N SER A 196 14.40 23.20 43.93
CA SER A 196 14.51 21.85 44.51
C SER A 196 13.68 20.82 43.73
N LEU A 197 12.44 21.17 43.35
CA LEU A 197 11.57 20.31 42.52
C LEU A 197 12.18 20.08 41.14
N ARG A 198 12.73 21.12 40.51
CA ARG A 198 13.44 20.98 39.21
C ARG A 198 14.65 20.05 39.32
N LYS A 199 15.38 20.09 40.44
CA LYS A 199 16.50 19.18 40.68
C LYS A 199 16.01 17.72 40.78
N GLN A 200 14.94 17.48 41.55
CA GLN A 200 14.32 16.16 41.66
C GLN A 200 13.81 15.64 40.30
N VAL A 201 13.14 16.49 39.51
CA VAL A 201 12.67 16.11 38.16
C VAL A 201 13.84 15.75 37.24
N LYS A 202 14.96 16.48 37.31
CA LYS A 202 16.17 16.12 36.55
C LYS A 202 16.74 14.78 36.99
N GLU A 203 16.79 14.53 38.29
CA GLU A 203 17.31 13.28 38.86
C GLU A 203 16.44 12.08 38.45
N ILE A 204 15.12 12.21 38.56
CA ILE A 204 14.16 11.19 38.08
C ILE A 204 14.26 11.01 36.56
N SER A 205 14.49 12.08 35.78
CA SER A 205 14.66 11.96 34.33
C SER A 205 15.91 11.17 33.97
N VAL A 206 17.03 11.41 34.66
CA VAL A 206 18.28 10.66 34.47
C VAL A 206 18.07 9.20 34.83
N GLU A 207 17.42 8.90 35.96
CA GLU A 207 17.10 7.52 36.35
C GLU A 207 16.19 6.82 35.33
N ARG A 208 15.18 7.54 34.79
CA ARG A 208 14.31 7.03 33.74
C ARG A 208 15.08 6.72 32.46
N ASP A 209 16.02 7.58 32.06
CA ASP A 209 16.85 7.36 30.87
C ASP A 209 17.79 6.16 31.07
N GLU A 210 18.40 6.00 32.25
CA GLU A 210 19.22 4.83 32.58
C GLU A 210 18.41 3.52 32.59
N LEU A 211 17.18 3.55 33.12
CA LEU A 211 16.28 2.40 33.08
C LEU A 211 15.84 2.06 31.65
N ASN A 212 15.61 3.09 30.82
CA ASN A 212 15.27 2.91 29.42
C ASN A 212 16.43 2.29 28.62
N ASP A 213 17.67 2.71 28.88
CA ASP A 213 18.86 2.11 28.27
C ASP A 213 19.02 0.64 28.69
N LYS A 214 18.79 0.33 29.97
CA LYS A 214 18.78 -1.05 30.46
C LYS A 214 17.69 -1.88 29.76
N LEU A 215 16.47 -1.35 29.64
CA LEU A 215 15.36 -2.01 28.95
C LEU A 215 15.68 -2.24 27.46
N SER A 216 16.25 -1.25 26.78
CA SER A 216 16.71 -1.36 25.39
C SER A 216 17.74 -2.47 25.22
N SER A 217 18.74 -2.53 26.10
CA SER A 217 19.77 -3.59 26.07
C SER A 217 19.19 -4.99 26.34
N ALA A 218 18.18 -5.09 27.22
CA ALA A 218 17.50 -6.35 27.51
C ALA A 218 16.65 -6.81 26.32
N ASN A 219 15.92 -5.89 25.69
CA ASN A 219 15.16 -6.17 24.48
C ASN A 219 16.07 -6.60 23.32
N GLN A 220 17.23 -5.95 23.15
CA GLN A 220 18.20 -6.37 22.14
C GLN A 220 18.72 -7.79 22.40
N LYS A 221 19.03 -8.14 23.66
CA LYS A 221 19.42 -9.51 24.02
C LYS A 221 18.30 -10.51 23.75
N LEU A 222 17.06 -10.15 24.07
CA LEU A 222 15.90 -10.99 23.82
C LEU A 222 15.70 -11.23 22.31
N GLU A 223 15.85 -10.19 21.49
CA GLU A 223 15.77 -10.28 20.03
C GLU A 223 16.85 -11.21 19.45
N THR A 224 18.09 -11.10 19.95
CA THR A 224 19.17 -12.00 19.55
C THR A 224 18.89 -13.45 19.97
N ALA A 225 18.27 -13.67 21.14
CA ALA A 225 17.89 -15.00 21.59
C ALA A 225 16.76 -15.58 20.73
N TYR A 226 15.73 -14.79 20.38
CA TYR A 226 14.68 -15.22 19.46
C TYR A 226 15.24 -15.58 18.09
N SER A 227 16.17 -14.78 17.55
CA SER A 227 16.86 -15.08 16.29
C SER A 227 17.65 -16.40 16.36
N GLN A 228 18.32 -16.67 17.49
CA GLN A 228 19.02 -17.94 17.71
C GLN A 228 18.06 -19.13 17.77
N VAL A 229 16.93 -18.99 18.46
CA VAL A 229 15.89 -20.03 18.53
C VAL A 229 15.33 -20.31 17.14
N ALA A 230 15.03 -19.27 16.34
CA ALA A 230 14.55 -19.43 14.98
C ALA A 230 15.54 -20.23 14.11
N ASN A 231 16.84 -19.89 14.17
CA ASN A 231 17.89 -20.62 13.45
C ASN A 231 18.00 -22.08 13.89
N LEU A 232 17.82 -22.37 15.19
CA LEU A 232 17.85 -23.74 15.70
C LEU A 232 16.63 -24.54 15.25
N VAL A 233 15.45 -23.90 15.17
CA VAL A 233 14.23 -24.53 14.64
C VAL A 233 14.42 -24.91 13.16
N GLU A 234 14.91 -23.98 12.33
CA GLU A 234 15.22 -24.24 10.92
C GLU A 234 16.25 -25.38 10.76
N LYS A 235 17.30 -25.37 11.59
CA LYS A 235 18.29 -26.46 11.61
C LYS A 235 17.68 -27.81 12.03
N ASN A 236 16.70 -27.80 12.93
CA ASN A 236 16.03 -29.02 13.36
C ASN A 236 15.07 -29.56 12.28
N GLU A 237 14.36 -28.67 11.58
CA GLU A 237 13.52 -29.04 10.42
C GLU A 237 14.34 -29.66 9.30
N THR A 238 15.48 -29.05 8.95
CA THR A 238 16.40 -29.60 7.94
C THR A 238 16.98 -30.95 8.36
N LEU A 239 17.36 -31.12 9.63
CA LEU A 239 17.78 -32.42 10.17
C LEU A 239 16.65 -33.46 10.14
N SER A 240 15.42 -33.07 10.46
CA SER A 240 14.24 -33.95 10.38
C SER A 240 14.01 -34.41 8.94
N ALA A 241 14.06 -33.50 7.97
CA ALA A 241 13.93 -33.83 6.55
C ALA A 241 15.04 -34.78 6.06
N VAL A 242 16.28 -34.59 6.51
CA VAL A 242 17.39 -35.51 6.20
C VAL A 242 17.14 -36.88 6.82
N ASN A 243 16.63 -36.93 8.06
CA ASN A 243 16.35 -38.18 8.75
C ASN A 243 15.19 -38.97 8.10
N GLU A 244 14.14 -38.27 7.64
CA GLU A 244 13.04 -38.85 6.86
C GLU A 244 13.53 -39.39 5.50
N ASN A 245 14.40 -38.64 4.81
CA ASN A 245 15.01 -39.08 3.56
C ASN A 245 15.89 -40.32 3.76
N LEU A 246 16.69 -40.35 4.84
CA LEU A 246 17.51 -41.51 5.20
C LEU A 246 16.63 -42.72 5.53
N SER A 247 15.57 -42.52 6.32
CA SER A 247 14.60 -43.57 6.66
C SER A 247 13.94 -44.14 5.40
N SER A 248 13.49 -43.26 4.48
CA SER A 248 12.92 -43.65 3.19
C SER A 248 13.92 -44.41 2.31
N THR A 249 15.20 -44.00 2.34
CA THR A 249 16.27 -44.67 1.59
C THR A 249 16.55 -46.06 2.14
N ILE A 250 16.59 -46.21 3.47
CA ILE A 250 16.74 -47.50 4.15
C ILE A 250 15.55 -48.41 3.81
N GLU A 251 14.33 -47.89 3.82
CA GLU A 251 13.13 -48.65 3.47
C GLU A 251 13.15 -49.10 2.01
N GLN A 252 13.54 -48.24 1.07
CA GLN A 252 13.74 -48.62 -0.33
C GLN A 252 14.82 -49.71 -0.50
N MET A 253 15.93 -49.63 0.25
CA MET A 253 16.99 -50.66 0.23
C MET A 253 16.50 -52.00 0.80
N ASN A 254 15.70 -51.96 1.87
CA ASN A 254 15.07 -53.15 2.44
C ASN A 254 14.07 -53.78 1.46
N LEU A 255 13.25 -52.97 0.78
CA LEU A 255 12.32 -53.43 -0.26
C LEU A 255 13.06 -54.05 -1.45
N LYS A 256 14.15 -53.42 -1.94
CA LYS A 256 15.00 -53.99 -3.00
C LYS A 256 15.68 -55.29 -2.58
N SER A 257 16.14 -55.38 -1.34
CA SER A 257 16.76 -56.60 -0.79
C SER A 257 15.72 -57.72 -0.67
N ARG A 258 14.52 -57.41 -0.18
CA ARG A 258 13.39 -58.34 -0.09
C ARG A 258 12.87 -58.76 -1.46
N SER A 259 12.89 -57.86 -2.45
CA SER A 259 12.56 -58.15 -3.85
C SER A 259 13.58 -59.08 -4.52
N LYS A 260 14.89 -58.86 -4.31
CA LYS A 260 15.92 -59.82 -4.74
C LYS A 260 15.72 -61.19 -4.11
N GLN A 261 15.49 -61.25 -2.79
CA GLN A 261 15.24 -62.50 -2.08
C GLN A 261 13.95 -63.21 -2.57
N TRP A 262 12.94 -62.45 -2.99
CA TRP A 262 11.72 -62.99 -3.60
C TRP A 262 11.99 -63.52 -5.01
N ASN A 263 12.74 -62.79 -5.84
CA ASN A 263 13.16 -63.23 -7.17
C ASN A 263 14.05 -64.48 -7.12
N ASP A 264 14.95 -64.59 -6.14
CA ASP A 264 15.78 -65.78 -5.91
C ASP A 264 14.94 -66.98 -5.46
N LYS A 265 13.91 -66.76 -4.62
CA LYS A 265 12.94 -67.80 -4.23
C LYS A 265 12.04 -68.23 -5.39
N VAL A 266 11.62 -67.32 -6.26
CA VAL A 266 10.79 -67.62 -7.44
C VAL A 266 11.59 -68.33 -8.52
N ALA A 267 12.85 -67.97 -8.73
CA ALA A 267 13.77 -68.72 -9.59
C ALA A 267 13.97 -70.16 -9.10
N ASN A 268 14.00 -70.39 -7.78
CA ASN A 268 14.08 -71.73 -7.19
C ASN A 268 12.75 -72.49 -7.10
N LYS A 269 11.60 -71.88 -7.41
CA LYS A 269 10.27 -72.50 -7.31
C LYS A 269 9.63 -72.83 -8.67
N MET A 270 10.43 -72.73 -9.75
CA MET A 270 10.07 -73.15 -11.10
C MET A 270 10.61 -74.57 -11.41
N VAL A 271 10.65 -75.45 -10.41
CA VAL A 271 10.77 -76.91 -10.53
C VAL A 271 9.85 -77.54 -9.47
N ASP A 272 8.83 -78.21 -9.99
CA ASP A 272 7.96 -79.23 -9.38
C ASP A 272 6.85 -78.92 -8.36
N SER A 273 5.78 -79.69 -8.58
CA SER A 273 4.43 -79.63 -8.03
C SER A 273 4.28 -80.28 -6.65
N LEU A 274 3.22 -79.87 -5.94
CA LEU A 274 2.56 -80.52 -4.78
C LEU A 274 2.33 -82.04 -4.97
N PRO A 275 2.09 -82.89 -3.92
CA PRO A 275 1.14 -82.61 -2.80
C PRO A 275 1.38 -83.26 -1.41
N ALA A 276 0.50 -82.88 -0.46
CA ALA A 276 -0.06 -83.68 0.66
C ALA A 276 0.88 -84.21 1.78
N GLN A 277 0.54 -84.39 3.06
CA GLN A 277 -0.54 -84.05 3.99
C GLN A 277 -0.12 -84.67 5.36
N THR A 278 -0.72 -84.22 6.47
CA THR A 278 -0.90 -84.91 7.78
C THR A 278 0.10 -84.70 8.95
N GLY A 279 -0.50 -84.56 10.15
CA GLY A 279 0.08 -84.72 11.50
C GLY A 279 0.15 -83.43 12.31
N SER A 280 -0.93 -83.01 13.03
CA SER A 280 -1.16 -83.18 14.49
C SER A 280 -0.09 -82.52 15.36
N ASP A 281 -0.33 -81.77 16.43
CA ASP A 281 -1.49 -81.40 17.25
C ASP A 281 -0.99 -80.28 18.19
N VAL A 282 -1.90 -79.73 19.00
CA VAL A 282 -1.72 -78.90 20.22
C VAL A 282 -2.28 -77.47 20.12
N ASP A 283 -3.59 -77.44 20.34
CA ASP A 283 -4.29 -76.83 21.48
C ASP A 283 -4.64 -75.32 21.49
N ILE A 284 -5.85 -75.13 21.99
CA ILE A 284 -6.79 -74.02 21.87
C ILE A 284 -6.84 -73.30 23.22
N THR A 285 -7.22 -72.02 23.23
CA THR A 285 -8.35 -71.47 24.04
C THR A 285 -8.12 -70.05 24.56
N GLU A 286 -8.93 -69.14 23.98
CA GLU A 286 -9.72 -68.04 24.56
C GLU A 286 -9.21 -67.27 25.79
N ARG A 287 -9.41 -65.93 25.78
CA ARG A 287 -10.60 -65.32 26.41
C ARG A 287 -10.69 -63.80 26.20
N ALA A 288 -11.92 -63.38 25.99
CA ALA A 288 -12.47 -62.05 25.79
C ALA A 288 -12.15 -60.98 26.87
N ARG A 289 -12.34 -59.72 26.47
CA ARG A 289 -13.07 -58.61 27.16
C ARG A 289 -12.99 -57.36 26.24
N HIS A 290 -14.07 -56.84 25.65
CA HIS A 290 -15.22 -56.12 26.24
C HIS A 290 -14.80 -54.79 26.89
N LEU A 291 -15.19 -53.67 26.28
CA LEU A 291 -15.83 -52.51 26.93
C LEU A 291 -16.34 -51.53 25.85
N GLU A 292 -17.65 -51.29 25.91
CA GLU A 292 -18.37 -50.16 25.33
C GLU A 292 -17.91 -48.84 25.95
N ALA A 293 -18.07 -47.75 25.20
CA ALA A 293 -18.56 -46.49 25.73
C ALA A 293 -19.23 -45.72 24.59
N ASP A 294 -20.54 -45.63 24.70
CA ASP A 294 -21.42 -44.67 24.04
C ASP A 294 -21.01 -43.23 24.38
N ASP A 295 -21.28 -42.31 23.47
CA ASP A 295 -21.92 -41.04 23.79
C ASP A 295 -22.75 -40.60 22.56
N ASP A 296 -24.07 -40.63 22.77
CA ASP A 296 -25.12 -39.88 22.06
C ASP A 296 -24.77 -38.36 22.06
N ASP A 297 -25.28 -37.44 21.26
CA ASP A 297 -26.63 -37.17 20.75
C ASP A 297 -26.54 -35.87 19.85
N PRO A 298 -27.61 -35.16 19.41
CA PRO A 298 -28.02 -35.08 18.01
C PRO A 298 -28.25 -33.59 17.58
N GLY A 299 -28.97 -33.37 16.47
CA GLY A 299 -29.56 -32.05 16.15
C GLY A 299 -29.48 -31.70 14.66
N LEU A 300 -30.47 -32.08 13.83
CA LEU A 300 -31.58 -31.22 13.35
C LEU A 300 -31.06 -30.06 12.45
N GLU A 301 -31.59 -29.75 11.26
CA GLU A 301 -32.87 -30.05 10.64
C GLU A 301 -32.82 -29.63 9.16
N ASP A 302 -33.75 -30.21 8.42
CA ASP A 302 -34.22 -29.93 7.06
C ASP A 302 -34.15 -28.50 6.51
N ALA A 303 -33.92 -28.38 5.19
CA ALA A 303 -34.78 -27.56 4.31
C ALA A 303 -34.57 -27.90 2.83
N ASN A 304 -35.40 -28.84 2.37
CA ASN A 304 -35.89 -28.95 1.01
C ASN A 304 -36.66 -27.67 0.61
N THR A 305 -36.27 -27.01 -0.48
CA THR A 305 -37.25 -26.45 -1.43
C THR A 305 -36.69 -26.46 -2.85
N ASN A 306 -37.05 -27.53 -3.54
CA ASN A 306 -37.33 -27.54 -4.96
C ASN A 306 -38.25 -26.36 -5.33
N SER A 307 -37.89 -25.57 -6.35
CA SER A 307 -38.80 -24.63 -7.01
C SER A 307 -38.39 -24.49 -8.47
N ASN A 308 -38.83 -25.47 -9.27
CA ASN A 308 -39.22 -25.24 -10.64
C ASN A 308 -40.38 -24.24 -10.65
N SER A 309 -40.16 -23.04 -11.18
CA SER A 309 -41.25 -22.21 -11.70
C SER A 309 -41.11 -22.08 -13.21
N SER A 310 -41.99 -22.81 -13.89
CA SER A 310 -42.37 -22.59 -15.27
C SER A 310 -43.26 -21.35 -15.31
N VAL A 311 -42.82 -20.31 -16.03
CA VAL A 311 -43.71 -19.28 -16.57
C VAL A 311 -43.24 -18.97 -17.99
N ASP A 312 -44.04 -19.47 -18.94
CA ASP A 312 -44.11 -19.02 -20.31
C ASP A 312 -44.75 -17.62 -20.33
N SER A 313 -44.09 -16.64 -20.96
CA SER A 313 -44.77 -15.52 -21.58
C SER A 313 -43.94 -15.00 -22.74
N SER A 314 -44.48 -15.23 -23.92
CA SER A 314 -43.91 -14.92 -25.22
C SER A 314 -43.63 -13.42 -25.45
N THR A 315 -42.68 -13.17 -26.36
CA THR A 315 -42.48 -11.96 -27.19
C THR A 315 -41.36 -11.00 -26.77
N SER A 316 -40.11 -11.39 -27.04
CA SER A 316 -39.14 -10.45 -27.66
C SER A 316 -38.06 -11.27 -28.37
N GLY A 317 -37.87 -11.03 -29.66
CA GLY A 317 -36.98 -11.78 -30.53
C GLY A 317 -35.50 -11.51 -30.26
N TYR A 318 -34.99 -12.01 -29.14
CA TYR A 318 -33.56 -12.11 -28.87
C TYR A 318 -33.12 -13.57 -28.99
N VAL A 319 -32.13 -13.80 -29.84
CA VAL A 319 -31.44 -15.07 -29.98
C VAL A 319 -30.80 -15.39 -28.62
N HIS A 320 -31.34 -16.38 -27.90
CA HIS A 320 -30.73 -16.89 -26.67
C HIS A 320 -29.47 -17.69 -27.02
N ILE A 321 -28.36 -16.98 -27.19
CA ILE A 321 -27.03 -17.56 -27.08
C ILE A 321 -26.87 -17.89 -25.59
N LYS A 322 -26.66 -19.18 -25.27
CA LYS A 322 -26.30 -19.56 -23.89
C LYS A 322 -24.99 -18.83 -23.57
N PRO A 323 -24.96 -17.95 -22.55
CA PRO A 323 -23.76 -17.20 -22.25
C PRO A 323 -22.64 -18.18 -21.97
N THR A 324 -21.52 -17.97 -22.64
CA THR A 324 -20.36 -18.84 -22.48
C THR A 324 -19.88 -18.70 -21.04
N THR A 325 -19.35 -19.77 -20.41
CA THR A 325 -18.90 -19.73 -18.99
C THR A 325 -18.02 -18.52 -18.68
N PHE A 326 -17.22 -18.09 -19.66
CA PHE A 326 -16.41 -16.88 -19.60
C PHE A 326 -17.24 -15.58 -19.47
N GLU A 327 -18.31 -15.40 -20.25
CA GLU A 327 -19.17 -14.21 -20.16
C GLU A 327 -19.91 -14.11 -18.82
N ILE A 328 -20.28 -15.25 -18.23
CA ILE A 328 -20.88 -15.33 -16.90
C ILE A 328 -19.86 -14.89 -15.83
N ILE A 329 -18.63 -15.39 -15.92
CA ILE A 329 -17.54 -15.01 -14.99
C ILE A 329 -17.19 -13.53 -15.14
N SER A 330 -17.05 -13.01 -16.36
CA SER A 330 -16.79 -11.59 -16.60
C SER A 330 -17.91 -10.70 -16.08
N ARG A 331 -19.17 -11.07 -16.30
CA ARG A 331 -20.31 -10.32 -15.77
C ARG A 331 -20.40 -10.41 -14.24
N SER A 332 -20.07 -11.56 -13.66
CA SER A 332 -20.00 -11.74 -12.20
C SER A 332 -18.92 -10.84 -11.58
N SER A 333 -17.74 -10.78 -12.20
CA SER A 333 -16.63 -9.90 -11.76
C SER A 333 -17.03 -8.43 -11.81
N VAL A 334 -17.68 -7.98 -12.88
CA VAL A 334 -18.14 -6.58 -13.01
C VAL A 334 -19.24 -6.26 -11.97
N LEU A 335 -20.10 -7.22 -11.66
CA LEU A 335 -21.11 -7.05 -10.61
C LEU A 335 -20.48 -6.99 -9.22
N GLU A 336 -19.45 -7.79 -8.96
CA GLU A 336 -18.68 -7.76 -7.72
C GLU A 336 -17.94 -6.43 -7.55
N ASP A 337 -17.32 -5.91 -8.61
CA ASP A 337 -16.68 -4.58 -8.61
C ASP A 337 -17.69 -3.46 -8.37
N ALA A 338 -18.86 -3.52 -9.02
CA ALA A 338 -19.94 -2.57 -8.81
C ALA A 338 -20.50 -2.63 -7.38
N GLN A 339 -20.62 -3.83 -6.81
CA GLN A 339 -21.05 -4.03 -5.43
C GLN A 339 -20.02 -3.46 -4.43
N ASN A 340 -18.73 -3.75 -4.64
CA ASN A 340 -17.65 -3.19 -3.83
C ASN A 340 -17.61 -1.65 -3.90
N GLN A 341 -17.88 -1.08 -5.08
CA GLN A 341 -17.98 0.37 -5.25
C GLN A 341 -19.20 0.95 -4.50
N ILE A 342 -20.36 0.28 -4.55
CA ILE A 342 -21.54 0.68 -3.78
C ILE A 342 -21.25 0.62 -2.29
N ASP A 343 -20.60 -0.43 -1.79
CA ASP A 343 -20.28 -0.57 -0.37
C ASP A 343 -19.30 0.51 0.10
N HIS A 344 -18.27 0.79 -0.71
CA HIS A 344 -17.33 1.88 -0.43
C HIS A 344 -18.03 3.25 -0.40
N LEU A 345 -18.88 3.54 -1.40
CA LEU A 345 -19.63 4.79 -1.43
C LEU A 345 -20.59 4.88 -0.24
N THR A 346 -21.28 3.80 0.11
CA THR A 346 -22.20 3.75 1.25
C THR A 346 -21.46 4.04 2.55
N LYS A 347 -20.28 3.44 2.74
CA LYS A 347 -19.42 3.73 3.91
C LYS A 347 -18.97 5.20 3.93
N ALA A 348 -18.53 5.73 2.79
CA ALA A 348 -18.14 7.13 2.69
C ALA A 348 -19.31 8.10 2.97
N TYR A 349 -20.52 7.76 2.53
CA TYR A 349 -21.73 8.53 2.83
C TYR A 349 -22.08 8.48 4.33
N LEU A 350 -22.00 7.32 4.96
CA LEU A 350 -22.23 7.17 6.39
C LEU A 350 -21.20 7.96 7.21
N ASP A 351 -19.93 7.91 6.81
CA ASP A 351 -18.85 8.70 7.44
C ASP A 351 -19.10 10.21 7.23
N SER A 352 -19.59 10.62 6.04
CA SER A 352 -20.00 12.00 5.76
C SER A 352 -21.23 12.43 6.58
N GLU A 353 -22.19 11.54 6.80
CA GLU A 353 -23.39 11.83 7.61
C GLU A 353 -23.02 11.99 9.08
N ASN A 354 -22.18 11.09 9.61
CA ASN A 354 -21.67 11.15 10.97
C ASN A 354 -20.87 12.43 11.23
N THR A 355 -19.99 12.81 10.30
CA THR A 355 -19.22 14.06 10.42
C THR A 355 -20.11 15.30 10.34
N ASN A 356 -21.15 15.29 9.50
CA ASN A 356 -22.12 16.37 9.42
C ASN A 356 -22.96 16.49 10.69
N SER A 357 -23.40 15.36 11.26
CA SER A 357 -24.11 15.33 12.55
C SER A 357 -23.26 15.93 13.67
N LEU A 358 -21.99 15.52 13.76
CA LEU A 358 -21.05 16.05 14.75
C LEU A 358 -20.82 17.56 14.55
N LEU A 359 -20.66 18.01 13.30
CA LEU A 359 -20.48 19.44 13.00
C LEU A 359 -21.73 20.24 13.40
N SER A 360 -22.92 19.71 13.17
CA SER A 360 -24.18 20.35 13.58
C SER A 360 -24.27 20.46 15.11
N GLU A 361 -23.89 19.42 15.85
CA GLU A 361 -23.85 19.45 17.32
C GLU A 361 -22.85 20.49 17.84
N GLN A 362 -21.66 20.56 17.25
CA GLN A 362 -20.67 21.58 17.60
C GLN A 362 -21.19 23.00 17.32
N VAL A 363 -21.87 23.22 16.20
CA VAL A 363 -22.49 24.51 15.87
C VAL A 363 -23.52 24.90 16.93
N ASP A 364 -24.33 23.97 17.40
CA ASP A 364 -25.35 24.27 18.41
C ASP A 364 -24.73 24.50 19.80
N ALA A 365 -23.69 23.75 20.17
CA ALA A 365 -22.91 23.99 21.39
C ALA A 365 -22.24 25.37 21.37
N LEU A 366 -21.62 25.76 20.24
CA LEU A 366 -21.00 27.08 20.07
C LEU A 366 -22.03 28.21 20.13
N LYS A 367 -23.20 28.04 19.53
CA LYS A 367 -24.29 29.02 19.64
C LYS A 367 -24.72 29.20 21.10
N GLU A 368 -24.83 28.13 21.88
CA GLU A 368 -25.19 28.26 23.29
C GLU A 368 -24.08 28.89 24.13
N GLU A 369 -22.82 28.61 23.81
CA GLU A 369 -21.68 29.29 24.43
C GLU A 369 -21.71 30.80 24.18
N ILE A 370 -21.95 31.22 22.92
CA ILE A 370 -22.10 32.63 22.57
C ILE A 370 -23.24 33.26 23.36
N ARG A 371 -24.41 32.62 23.43
CA ARG A 371 -25.54 33.13 24.22
C ARG A 371 -25.20 33.22 25.70
N ARG A 372 -24.49 32.25 26.25
CA ARG A 372 -24.05 32.26 27.66
C ARG A 372 -23.10 33.42 27.93
N ILE A 373 -22.11 33.62 27.07
CA ILE A 373 -21.14 34.73 27.18
C ILE A 373 -21.86 36.07 27.07
N GLN A 374 -22.79 36.23 26.12
CA GLN A 374 -23.59 37.44 25.97
C GLN A 374 -24.40 37.76 27.23
N ARG A 375 -25.14 36.78 27.78
CA ARG A 375 -25.85 36.96 29.07
C ARG A 375 -24.89 37.30 30.21
N GLY A 376 -23.68 36.73 30.20
CA GLY A 376 -22.63 37.04 31.17
C GLY A 376 -22.12 38.48 31.05
N ASN A 377 -21.92 38.94 29.81
CA ASN A 377 -21.49 40.31 29.51
C ASN A 377 -22.54 41.34 29.91
N ASP A 378 -23.82 41.09 29.59
CA ASP A 378 -24.93 41.97 29.98
C ASP A 378 -25.03 42.10 31.50
N ARG A 379 -24.80 40.99 32.24
CA ARG A 379 -24.74 41.02 33.71
C ARG A 379 -23.53 41.80 34.21
N MET A 380 -22.37 41.64 33.58
CA MET A 380 -21.16 42.38 33.96
C MET A 380 -21.32 43.88 33.69
N GLU A 381 -21.94 44.26 32.58
CA GLU A 381 -22.31 45.66 32.28
C GLU A 381 -23.26 46.21 33.34
N LEU A 382 -24.29 45.45 33.73
CA LEU A 382 -25.19 45.84 34.82
C LEU A 382 -24.44 46.02 36.15
N VAL A 383 -23.52 45.11 36.50
CA VAL A 383 -22.70 45.20 37.72
C VAL A 383 -21.79 46.44 37.68
N ASN A 384 -21.14 46.72 36.55
CA ASN A 384 -20.34 47.92 36.36
C ASN A 384 -21.19 49.20 36.46
N ASN A 385 -22.39 49.18 35.88
CA ASN A 385 -23.36 50.28 35.99
C ASN A 385 -23.83 50.49 37.44
N LEU A 386 -24.00 49.41 38.21
CA LEU A 386 -24.33 49.48 39.64
C LEU A 386 -23.17 50.02 40.49
N GLU A 387 -21.93 49.65 40.16
CA GLU A 387 -20.75 50.20 40.82
C GLU A 387 -20.59 51.70 40.51
N TYR A 388 -20.81 52.08 39.26
CA TYR A 388 -20.87 53.48 38.84
C TYR A 388 -21.98 54.24 39.58
N LEU A 389 -23.18 53.66 39.66
CA LEU A 389 -24.32 54.21 40.38
C LEU A 389 -23.99 54.41 41.87
N LYS A 390 -23.39 53.41 42.53
CA LYS A 390 -22.95 53.51 43.93
C LYS A 390 -22.04 54.72 44.12
N ASN A 391 -21.08 54.92 43.25
CA ASN A 391 -20.15 56.05 43.32
C ASN A 391 -20.85 57.40 43.09
N ILE A 392 -21.82 57.46 42.18
CA ILE A 392 -22.63 58.68 41.97
C ILE A 392 -23.53 58.95 43.17
N LEU A 393 -24.21 57.94 43.71
CA LEU A 393 -25.06 58.09 44.90
C LEU A 393 -24.24 58.54 46.10
N PHE A 394 -23.05 57.98 46.30
CA PHE A 394 -22.14 58.39 47.37
C PHE A 394 -21.73 59.86 47.21
N LYS A 395 -21.39 60.29 45.98
CA LYS A 395 -21.14 61.71 45.68
C LYS A 395 -22.38 62.58 45.90
N PHE A 396 -23.55 62.14 45.45
CA PHE A 396 -24.80 62.88 45.59
C PHE A 396 -25.19 63.10 47.06
N LEU A 397 -24.97 62.11 47.93
CA LEU A 397 -25.24 62.20 49.37
C LEU A 397 -24.15 62.99 50.13
N ALA A 398 -22.89 62.89 49.71
CA ALA A 398 -21.78 63.58 50.37
C ALA A 398 -21.80 65.10 50.13
N LEU A 399 -22.26 65.58 48.97
CA LEU A 399 -22.32 67.01 48.65
C LEU A 399 -23.18 67.80 49.65
N ASP A 400 -22.69 68.95 50.15
CA ASP A 400 -23.37 69.84 51.10
C ASP A 400 -24.51 70.67 50.49
N SER A 401 -25.41 71.21 51.32
CA SER A 401 -26.53 72.08 50.88
C SER A 401 -26.07 73.39 50.24
N SER A 402 -24.77 73.71 50.33
CA SER A 402 -24.12 74.79 49.59
C SER A 402 -23.77 74.44 48.13
N GLN A 403 -23.88 73.16 47.72
CA GLN A 403 -23.48 72.67 46.39
C GLN A 403 -24.69 72.14 45.57
N VAL A 404 -25.78 72.90 45.58
CA VAL A 404 -27.04 72.56 44.89
C VAL A 404 -26.84 72.32 43.39
N GLU A 405 -26.07 73.17 42.73
CA GLU A 405 -25.83 73.08 41.28
C GLU A 405 -25.00 71.84 40.89
N GLN A 406 -24.10 71.39 41.77
CA GLN A 406 -23.36 70.14 41.56
C GLN A 406 -24.25 68.92 41.75
N ARG A 407 -25.19 68.96 42.71
CA ARG A 407 -26.19 67.89 42.89
C ARG A 407 -27.15 67.81 41.71
N LYS A 408 -27.65 68.94 41.20
CA LYS A 408 -28.51 68.96 40.00
C LYS A 408 -27.81 68.36 38.78
N ARG A 409 -26.50 68.57 38.62
CA ARG A 409 -25.71 67.97 37.53
C ARG A 409 -25.63 66.44 37.57
N LEU A 410 -25.80 65.83 38.75
CA LEU A 410 -25.82 64.36 38.92
C LEU A 410 -27.20 63.73 38.64
N ILE A 411 -28.29 64.52 38.67
CA ILE A 411 -29.66 64.03 38.47
C ILE A 411 -29.88 63.43 37.08
N PRO A 412 -29.44 64.04 35.96
CA PRO A 412 -29.58 63.43 34.64
C PRO A 412 -28.93 62.05 34.58
N VAL A 413 -27.75 61.89 35.18
CA VAL A 413 -27.01 60.63 35.19
C VAL A 413 -27.71 59.57 36.04
N LEU A 414 -28.22 59.95 37.23
CA LEU A 414 -29.07 59.08 38.04
C LEU A 414 -30.34 58.68 37.29
N SER A 415 -30.95 59.60 36.55
CA SER A 415 -32.15 59.34 35.74
C SER A 415 -31.88 58.32 34.65
N THR A 416 -30.73 58.38 33.96
CA THR A 416 -30.40 57.43 32.89
C THR A 416 -30.06 56.04 33.45
N VAL A 417 -29.27 55.98 34.53
CA VAL A 417 -28.80 54.70 35.09
C VAL A 417 -29.90 53.96 35.84
N LEU A 418 -30.79 54.66 36.54
CA LEU A 418 -31.92 54.07 37.26
C LEU A 418 -33.24 54.02 36.46
N LYS A 419 -33.25 54.56 35.23
CA LYS A 419 -34.46 54.71 34.40
C LYS A 419 -35.63 55.34 35.17
N LEU A 420 -35.35 56.45 35.84
CA LEU A 420 -36.34 57.14 36.68
C LEU A 420 -37.47 57.74 35.83
N SER A 421 -38.68 57.69 36.35
CA SER A 421 -39.84 58.39 35.78
C SER A 421 -39.71 59.91 35.94
N PRO A 422 -40.40 60.70 35.10
CA PRO A 422 -40.39 62.17 35.22
C PRO A 422 -40.78 62.67 36.63
N ASP A 423 -41.70 61.97 37.30
CA ASP A 423 -42.13 62.31 38.66
C ASP A 423 -41.05 62.06 39.72
N GLU A 424 -40.27 60.98 39.57
CA GLU A 424 -39.14 60.69 40.45
C GLU A 424 -37.97 61.66 40.23
N VAL A 425 -37.74 62.07 38.99
CA VAL A 425 -36.76 63.11 38.65
C VAL A 425 -37.15 64.45 39.28
N ASN A 426 -38.44 64.80 39.28
CA ASN A 426 -38.94 66.01 39.94
C ASN A 426 -38.74 65.95 41.47
N LYS A 427 -38.93 64.78 42.10
CA LYS A 427 -38.62 64.57 43.52
C LYS A 427 -37.12 64.76 43.80
N LEU A 428 -36.23 64.20 42.98
CA LEU A 428 -34.78 64.40 43.12
C LEU A 428 -34.36 65.87 42.95
N ASN A 429 -34.99 66.61 42.04
CA ASN A 429 -34.73 68.05 41.87
C ASN A 429 -35.15 68.85 43.12
N SER A 430 -36.29 68.51 43.74
CA SER A 430 -36.72 69.14 44.98
C SER A 430 -35.80 68.80 46.17
N LEU A 431 -35.31 67.55 46.24
CA LEU A 431 -34.34 67.08 47.23
C LEU A 431 -32.97 67.75 47.08
N ALA A 432 -32.55 68.05 45.85
CA ALA A 432 -31.29 68.75 45.59
C ALA A 432 -31.29 70.20 46.12
N THR A 433 -32.46 70.83 46.23
CA THR A 433 -32.64 72.19 46.78
C THR A 433 -32.96 72.23 48.27
N ALA A 434 -33.28 71.09 48.89
CA ALA A 434 -33.65 71.00 50.31
C ALA A 434 -32.41 70.92 51.22
N ASP A 435 -32.44 71.61 52.36
CA ASP A 435 -31.33 71.65 53.31
C ASP A 435 -31.15 70.30 54.04
N LYS A 436 -29.89 69.90 54.28
CA LYS A 436 -29.51 68.54 54.74
C LYS A 436 -30.24 68.08 56.01
N GLY A 437 -30.62 69.01 56.89
CA GLY A 437 -31.33 68.72 58.15
C GLY A 437 -32.79 68.28 57.99
N SER A 438 -33.45 68.60 56.87
CA SER A 438 -34.84 68.20 56.59
C SER A 438 -34.91 66.84 55.86
N VAL A 439 -33.88 66.54 55.06
CA VAL A 439 -33.83 65.37 54.18
C VAL A 439 -33.67 64.05 54.97
N THR A 440 -32.85 64.04 56.03
CA THR A 440 -32.65 62.83 56.86
C THR A 440 -33.87 62.47 57.70
N SER A 441 -34.66 63.46 58.14
CA SER A 441 -35.88 63.22 58.94
C SER A 441 -37.02 62.62 58.10
N SER A 442 -37.08 62.95 56.81
CA SER A 442 -38.14 62.47 55.91
C SER A 442 -37.80 61.12 55.25
N PHE A 443 -36.51 60.79 55.07
CA PHE A 443 -36.09 59.52 54.48
C PHE A 443 -36.17 58.32 55.44
N PHE A 444 -36.00 58.53 56.76
CA PHE A 444 -36.06 57.47 57.78
C PHE A 444 -37.43 57.31 58.44
N LYS A 445 -38.47 58.00 57.95
CA LYS A 445 -39.84 57.94 58.49
C LYS A 445 -40.81 57.06 57.70
N LEU A 446 -40.27 56.18 56.85
CA LEU A 446 -41.01 55.10 56.19
C LEU A 446 -40.82 53.78 56.94
#